data_AF-A0A2D6D197-F1
#
_entry.id   AF-A0A2D6D197-F1
#
_cell.length_a   1.000
_cell.length_b   1.000
_cell.length_c   1.000
_cell.angle_alpha   90.00
_cell.angle_beta   90.00
_cell.angle_gamma   90.00
#
_symmetry.space_group_name_H-M   'P 1'
#
loop_
_entity.id
_entity.type
_entity.pdbx_description
1 polymer ?
#
loop_
_entity_poly.entity_id
_entity_poly.type
_entity_poly.pdbx_seq_one_letter_code
_entity_poly.pdbx_strand_id
1 'polypeptide(L)'
;MLHRLQLTLRRRQRILKIRERQQEHAEQALAVYLREEEELRQERDGYLDAAVRTRSAMLGAFDGDGTVSSDVFVTYVKTGESLGRLADGKATEIEALQPTIQVRREDVLEKYKTKRAMEILTSKTGERVEEEGRRAEQRTLDELTSQRYRGPNGSGDEPQ
;
A
#
# COMPACT_ATOMS: atom_id res chain seq x y z
N MET A 1 -13.77 31.62 16.59
CA MET A 1 -12.53 30.98 16.11
C MET A 1 -12.62 29.45 16.11
N LEU A 2 -13.01 28.82 17.23
CA LEU A 2 -13.21 27.37 17.39
C LEU A 2 -14.07 26.70 16.29
N HIS A 3 -15.22 27.29 15.96
CA HIS A 3 -16.11 26.75 14.92
C HIS A 3 -15.42 26.56 13.54
N ARG A 4 -14.58 27.51 13.14
CA ARG A 4 -13.82 27.44 11.88
C ARG A 4 -12.78 26.32 11.90
N LEU A 5 -12.14 26.07 13.04
CA LEU A 5 -11.20 24.97 13.22
C LEU A 5 -11.92 23.62 13.17
N GLN A 6 -13.09 23.49 13.80
CA GLN A 6 -13.91 22.27 13.74
C GLN A 6 -14.37 21.95 12.30
N LEU A 7 -14.82 22.96 11.54
CA LEU A 7 -15.14 22.79 10.11
C LEU A 7 -13.93 22.34 9.30
N THR A 8 -12.76 22.93 9.56
CA THR A 8 -11.50 22.55 8.91
C THR A 8 -11.13 21.10 9.23
N LEU A 9 -11.26 20.68 10.49
CA LEU A 9 -10.99 19.31 10.92
C LEU A 9 -11.90 18.31 10.20
N ARG A 10 -13.20 18.57 10.15
CA ARG A 10 -14.17 17.71 9.42
C ARG A 10 -13.82 17.59 7.94
N ARG A 11 -13.44 18.69 7.29
CA ARG A 11 -13.01 18.66 5.88
C ARG A 11 -11.74 17.82 5.70
N ARG A 12 -10.76 17.99 6.60
CA ARG A 12 -9.51 17.23 6.59
C ARG A 12 -9.73 15.72 6.77
N GLN A 13 -10.60 15.32 7.70
CA GLN A 13 -10.99 13.93 7.88
C GLN A 13 -11.66 13.33 6.64
N ARG A 14 -12.53 14.09 5.95
CA ARG A 14 -13.12 13.63 4.67
C ARG A 14 -12.06 13.41 3.59
N ILE A 15 -11.10 14.32 3.46
CA ILE A 15 -10.00 14.19 2.50
C ILE A 15 -9.11 12.99 2.86
N LEU A 16 -8.83 12.79 4.15
CA LEU A 16 -8.05 11.64 4.62
C LEU A 16 -8.70 10.31 4.20
N LYS A 17 -10.01 10.16 4.38
CA LYS A 17 -10.76 8.97 3.92
C LYS A 17 -10.65 8.74 2.41
N ILE A 18 -10.63 9.80 1.62
CA ILE A 18 -10.43 9.69 0.17
C ILE A 18 -9.02 9.19 -0.14
N ARG A 19 -8.00 9.73 0.54
CA ARG A 19 -6.60 9.32 0.36
C ARG A 19 -6.34 7.89 0.81
N GLU A 20 -6.99 7.43 1.88
CA GLU A 20 -6.98 6.03 2.32
C GLU A 20 -7.46 5.11 1.20
N ARG A 21 -8.64 5.37 0.63
CA ARG A 21 -9.17 4.59 -0.49
C ARG A 21 -8.28 4.64 -1.73
N GLN A 22 -7.70 5.80 -2.03
CA GLN A 22 -6.78 5.93 -3.16
C GLN A 22 -5.51 5.09 -2.97
N GLN A 23 -4.98 5.02 -1.75
CA GLN A 23 -3.86 4.14 -1.43
C GLN A 23 -4.28 2.67 -1.58
N GLU A 24 -5.41 2.27 -0.99
CA GLU A 24 -5.92 0.89 -1.08
C GLU A 24 -6.12 0.45 -2.54
N HIS A 25 -6.70 1.30 -3.39
CA HIS A 25 -6.86 1.01 -4.80
C HIS A 25 -5.53 0.88 -5.56
N ALA A 26 -4.54 1.73 -5.23
CA ALA A 26 -3.21 1.64 -5.83
C ALA A 26 -2.49 0.35 -5.41
N GLU A 27 -2.62 -0.05 -4.15
CA GLU A 27 -2.08 -1.32 -3.63
C GLU A 27 -2.73 -2.53 -4.30
N GLN A 28 -4.05 -2.53 -4.45
CA GLN A 28 -4.77 -3.57 -5.18
C GLN A 28 -4.32 -3.66 -6.64
N ALA A 29 -4.15 -2.53 -7.32
CA ALA A 29 -3.65 -2.50 -8.69
C ALA A 29 -2.23 -3.06 -8.81
N LEU A 30 -1.34 -2.72 -7.87
CA LEU A 30 0.01 -3.30 -7.81
C LEU A 30 -0.03 -4.82 -7.56
N ALA A 31 -0.92 -5.28 -6.67
CA ALA A 31 -1.03 -6.70 -6.33
C ALA A 31 -1.41 -7.58 -7.53
N VAL A 32 -2.22 -7.07 -8.47
CA VAL A 32 -2.55 -7.78 -9.72
C VAL A 32 -1.29 -8.10 -10.51
N TYR A 33 -0.43 -7.10 -10.75
CA TYR A 33 0.79 -7.30 -11.54
C TYR A 33 1.85 -8.13 -10.81
N LEU A 34 1.96 -8.01 -9.48
CA LEU A 34 2.86 -8.88 -8.71
C LEU A 34 2.41 -10.34 -8.75
N ARG A 35 1.10 -10.58 -8.74
CA ARG A 35 0.56 -11.93 -8.88
C ARG A 35 0.81 -12.49 -10.28
N GLU A 36 0.58 -11.69 -11.32
CA GLU A 36 0.88 -12.07 -12.70
C GLU A 36 2.37 -12.41 -12.88
N GLU A 37 3.27 -11.59 -12.32
CA GLU A 37 4.72 -11.86 -12.31
C GLU A 37 5.05 -13.21 -11.64
N GLU A 38 4.41 -13.51 -10.51
CA GLU A 38 4.62 -14.74 -9.76
C GLU A 38 4.10 -15.97 -10.53
N GLU A 39 2.93 -15.87 -11.16
CA GLU A 39 2.39 -16.93 -12.02
C GLU A 39 3.34 -17.21 -13.21
N LEU A 40 3.89 -16.18 -13.84
CA LEU A 40 4.88 -16.34 -14.91
C LEU A 40 6.19 -16.98 -14.42
N ARG A 41 6.66 -16.64 -13.21
CA ARG A 41 7.83 -17.27 -12.60
C ARG A 41 7.59 -18.76 -12.36
N GLN A 42 6.43 -19.10 -11.82
CA GLN A 42 6.06 -20.50 -11.56
C GLN A 42 5.98 -21.31 -12.87
N GLU A 43 5.40 -20.76 -13.92
CA GLU A 43 5.37 -21.40 -15.24
C GLU A 43 6.78 -21.61 -15.80
N ARG A 44 7.62 -20.56 -15.76
CA ARG A 44 9.02 -20.63 -16.20
C ARG A 44 9.79 -21.73 -15.46
N ASP A 45 9.71 -21.73 -14.14
CA ASP A 45 10.43 -22.67 -13.29
C ASP A 45 9.91 -24.11 -13.54
N GLY A 46 8.61 -24.27 -13.78
CA GLY A 46 8.02 -25.53 -14.23
C GLY A 46 8.61 -26.05 -15.54
N TYR A 47 8.84 -25.18 -16.53
CA TYR A 47 9.51 -25.56 -17.78
C TYR A 47 10.98 -25.92 -17.57
N LEU A 48 11.71 -25.18 -16.74
CA LEU A 48 13.11 -25.47 -16.41
C LEU A 48 13.24 -26.82 -15.70
N ASP A 49 12.38 -27.09 -14.72
CA ASP A 49 12.34 -28.37 -14.01
C ASP A 49 11.98 -29.53 -14.96
N ALA A 50 11.05 -29.30 -15.88
CA ALA A 50 10.72 -30.29 -16.91
C ALA A 50 11.92 -30.55 -17.84
N ALA A 51 12.70 -29.51 -18.18
CA ALA A 51 13.90 -29.65 -19.01
C ALA A 51 14.99 -30.45 -18.27
N VAL A 52 15.17 -30.20 -16.97
CA VAL A 52 16.08 -30.98 -16.11
C VAL A 52 15.66 -32.44 -16.06
N ARG A 53 14.38 -32.73 -15.80
CA ARG A 53 13.85 -34.11 -15.81
C ARG A 53 14.03 -34.79 -17.17
N THR A 54 13.80 -34.06 -18.26
CA THR A 54 13.98 -34.56 -19.64
C THR A 54 15.45 -34.93 -19.88
N ARG A 55 16.38 -34.09 -19.42
CA ARG A 55 17.83 -34.37 -19.50
C ARG A 55 18.22 -35.58 -18.64
N SER A 56 17.70 -35.70 -17.41
CA SER A 56 17.96 -36.85 -16.55
C SER A 56 17.41 -38.15 -17.14
N ALA A 57 16.21 -38.13 -17.73
CA ALA A 57 15.62 -39.27 -18.41
C ALA A 57 16.43 -39.68 -19.65
N MET A 58 16.90 -38.70 -20.42
CA MET A 58 17.81 -38.91 -21.54
C MET A 58 19.10 -39.62 -21.07
N LEU A 59 19.78 -39.10 -20.05
CA LEU A 59 21.00 -39.72 -19.51
C LEU A 59 20.76 -41.14 -18.98
N GLY A 60 19.67 -41.37 -18.24
CA GLY A 60 19.31 -42.70 -17.76
C GLY A 60 19.01 -43.70 -18.88
N ALA A 61 18.51 -43.24 -20.03
CA ALA A 61 18.34 -44.10 -21.21
C ALA A 61 19.70 -44.52 -21.82
N PHE A 62 20.75 -43.72 -21.65
CA PHE A 62 22.11 -44.04 -22.08
C PHE A 62 22.86 -44.96 -21.10
N ASP A 63 22.50 -44.95 -19.82
CA ASP A 63 23.09 -45.81 -18.79
C ASP A 63 22.64 -47.30 -18.87
N GLY A 64 21.71 -47.63 -19.79
CA GLY A 64 21.32 -49.01 -20.15
C GLY A 64 22.34 -49.71 -21.07
N ASP A 65 21.90 -50.68 -21.89
CA ASP A 65 22.69 -51.54 -22.81
C ASP A 65 23.51 -50.79 -23.91
N GLY A 66 23.81 -49.50 -23.69
CA GLY A 66 24.76 -48.67 -24.42
C GLY A 66 24.22 -48.10 -25.73
N THR A 67 23.02 -48.49 -26.16
CA THR A 67 22.48 -48.11 -27.46
C THR A 67 21.04 -47.60 -27.37
N VAL A 68 20.87 -46.30 -27.57
CA VAL A 68 19.57 -45.63 -27.71
C VAL A 68 19.31 -45.38 -29.20
N SER A 69 18.09 -45.66 -29.68
CA SER A 69 17.70 -45.34 -31.06
C SER A 69 17.86 -43.84 -31.34
N SER A 70 18.34 -43.50 -32.55
CA SER A 70 18.50 -42.11 -32.98
C SER A 70 17.20 -41.30 -32.85
N ASP A 71 16.04 -41.90 -33.12
CA ASP A 71 14.74 -41.24 -33.01
C ASP A 71 14.42 -40.83 -31.56
N VAL A 72 14.80 -41.67 -30.60
CA VAL A 72 14.60 -41.41 -29.16
C VAL A 72 15.53 -40.28 -28.71
N PHE A 73 16.80 -40.30 -29.15
CA PHE A 73 17.74 -39.20 -28.88
C PHE A 73 17.25 -37.86 -29.44
N VAL A 74 16.84 -37.84 -30.71
CA VAL A 74 16.32 -36.63 -31.37
C VAL A 74 15.09 -36.09 -30.64
N THR A 75 14.23 -36.98 -30.13
CA THR A 75 13.04 -36.60 -29.37
C THR A 75 13.42 -35.90 -28.06
N TYR A 76 14.37 -36.43 -27.29
CA TYR A 76 14.83 -35.79 -26.05
C TYR A 76 15.43 -34.41 -26.29
N VAL A 77 16.28 -34.27 -27.31
CA VAL A 77 16.91 -32.99 -27.67
C VAL A 77 15.85 -31.96 -28.05
N LYS A 78 14.94 -32.29 -28.98
CA LYS A 78 13.86 -31.37 -29.41
C LYS A 78 12.94 -30.98 -28.26
N THR A 79 12.63 -31.92 -27.37
CA THR A 79 11.79 -31.65 -26.20
C THR A 79 12.49 -30.67 -25.25
N GLY A 80 13.78 -30.90 -24.96
CA GLY A 80 14.58 -30.00 -24.13
C GLY A 80 14.69 -28.58 -24.72
N GLU A 81 14.95 -28.46 -26.03
CA GLU A 81 15.00 -27.17 -26.73
C GLU A 81 13.65 -26.45 -26.72
N SER A 82 12.54 -27.19 -26.87
CA SER A 82 11.20 -26.62 -26.78
C SER A 82 10.90 -26.07 -25.40
N LEU A 83 11.26 -26.82 -24.34
CA LEU A 83 11.08 -26.38 -22.95
C LEU A 83 11.94 -25.15 -22.63
N GLY A 84 13.18 -25.10 -23.13
CA GLY A 84 14.04 -23.93 -23.01
C GLY A 84 13.41 -22.69 -23.65
N ARG A 85 12.92 -22.79 -24.89
CA ARG A 85 12.24 -21.68 -25.57
C ARG A 85 10.97 -21.21 -24.84
N LEU A 86 10.22 -22.11 -24.22
CA LEU A 86 9.05 -21.74 -23.41
C LEU A 86 9.48 -20.98 -22.15
N ALA A 87 10.54 -21.43 -21.47
CA ALA A 87 11.09 -20.73 -20.31
C ALA A 87 11.62 -19.33 -20.69
N ASP A 88 12.33 -19.20 -21.81
CA ASP A 88 12.82 -17.92 -22.32
C ASP A 88 11.67 -16.96 -22.69
N GLY A 89 10.59 -17.50 -23.26
CA GLY A 89 9.37 -16.74 -23.52
C GLY A 89 8.78 -16.16 -22.23
N LYS A 90 8.70 -16.97 -21.17
CA LYS A 90 8.22 -16.51 -19.85
C LYS A 90 9.16 -15.51 -19.19
N ALA A 91 10.47 -15.68 -19.34
CA ALA A 91 11.45 -14.70 -18.88
C ALA A 91 11.24 -13.34 -19.58
N THR A 92 11.00 -13.34 -20.89
CA THR A 92 10.69 -12.12 -21.65
C THR A 92 9.40 -11.45 -21.18
N GLU A 93 8.34 -12.23 -20.91
CA GLU A 93 7.09 -11.71 -20.35
C GLU A 93 7.29 -11.07 -18.96
N ILE A 94 8.10 -11.69 -18.10
CA ILE A 94 8.46 -11.13 -16.77
C ILE A 94 9.22 -9.81 -16.91
N GLU A 95 10.19 -9.74 -17.82
CA GLU A 95 10.96 -8.52 -18.10
C GLU A 95 10.07 -7.39 -18.60
N ALA A 96 9.11 -7.71 -19.48
CA ALA A 96 8.15 -6.74 -20.00
C ALA A 96 7.20 -6.19 -18.90
N LEU A 97 6.97 -6.97 -17.83
CA LEU A 97 6.11 -6.57 -16.71
C LEU A 97 6.81 -5.65 -15.71
N GLN A 98 8.15 -5.71 -15.60
CA GLN A 98 8.93 -4.93 -14.62
C GLN A 98 8.67 -3.42 -14.66
N PRO A 99 8.64 -2.75 -15.83
CA PRO A 99 8.42 -1.31 -15.87
C PRO A 99 7.05 -0.92 -15.30
N THR A 100 6.01 -1.72 -15.59
CA THR A 100 4.67 -1.51 -15.06
C THR A 100 4.64 -1.67 -13.54
N ILE A 101 5.27 -2.73 -13.01
CA ILE A 101 5.39 -2.95 -11.56
C ILE A 101 6.12 -1.77 -10.89
N GLN A 102 7.20 -1.28 -11.49
CA GLN A 102 7.95 -0.15 -10.96
C GLN A 102 7.08 1.12 -10.88
N VAL A 103 6.40 1.48 -11.96
CA VAL A 103 5.49 2.64 -11.99
C VAL A 103 4.39 2.51 -10.92
N ARG A 104 3.83 1.31 -10.75
CA ARG A 104 2.80 1.06 -9.73
C ARG A 104 3.34 1.16 -8.31
N ARG A 105 4.56 0.68 -8.05
CA ARG A 105 5.25 0.85 -6.76
C ARG A 105 5.45 2.34 -6.44
N GLU A 106 5.89 3.11 -7.42
CA GLU A 106 6.06 4.56 -7.27
C GLU A 106 4.72 5.26 -6.97
N ASP A 107 3.64 4.91 -7.66
CA ASP A 107 2.31 5.48 -7.38
C ASP A 107 1.83 5.15 -5.96
N VAL A 108 1.98 3.90 -5.50
CA VAL A 108 1.64 3.50 -4.11
C VAL A 108 2.44 4.33 -3.10
N LEU A 109 3.75 4.51 -3.32
CA LEU A 109 4.60 5.32 -2.45
C LEU A 109 4.13 6.78 -2.41
N GLU A 110 3.75 7.37 -3.54
CA GLU A 110 3.21 8.73 -3.59
C GLU A 110 1.84 8.85 -2.90
N LYS A 111 0.94 7.87 -3.05
CA LYS A 111 -0.32 7.83 -2.29
C LYS A 111 -0.07 7.71 -0.79
N TYR A 112 0.89 6.89 -0.38
CA TYR A 112 1.28 6.76 1.02
C TYR A 112 1.82 8.08 1.59
N LYS A 113 2.76 8.74 0.90
CA LYS A 113 3.30 10.05 1.33
C LYS A 113 2.20 11.10 1.47
N THR A 114 1.31 11.19 0.49
CA THR A 114 0.22 12.18 0.50
C THR A 114 -0.81 11.89 1.60
N LYS A 115 -1.17 10.62 1.84
CA LYS A 115 -1.98 10.24 3.00
C LYS A 115 -1.28 10.62 4.31
N ARG A 116 -0.01 10.26 4.48
CA ARG A 116 0.75 10.53 5.70
C ARG A 116 0.83 12.02 6.02
N ALA A 117 1.04 12.87 5.01
CA ALA A 117 0.99 14.31 5.19
C ALA A 117 -0.40 14.79 5.67
N MET A 118 -1.48 14.19 5.17
CA MET A 118 -2.85 14.50 5.60
C MET A 118 -3.14 14.05 7.02
N GLU A 119 -2.64 12.89 7.44
CA GLU A 119 -2.76 12.41 8.82
C GLU A 119 -2.14 13.42 9.80
N ILE A 120 -0.90 13.85 9.52
CA ILE A 120 -0.17 14.82 10.34
C ILE A 120 -0.95 16.14 10.42
N LEU A 121 -1.42 16.66 9.28
CA LEU A 121 -2.21 17.88 9.24
C LEU A 121 -3.55 17.75 9.98
N THR A 122 -4.18 16.58 9.93
CA THR A 122 -5.44 16.31 10.62
C THR A 122 -5.21 16.25 12.12
N SER A 123 -4.19 15.53 12.60
CA SER A 123 -3.79 15.45 14.02
C SER A 123 -3.54 16.82 14.61
N LYS A 124 -2.66 17.61 13.97
CA LYS A 124 -2.33 18.98 14.42
C LYS A 124 -3.55 19.91 14.47
N THR A 125 -4.57 19.65 13.64
CA THR A 125 -5.82 20.43 13.68
C THR A 125 -6.71 19.98 14.82
N GLY A 126 -6.76 18.68 15.10
CA GLY A 126 -7.45 18.10 16.25
C GLY A 126 -6.91 18.68 17.56
N GLU A 127 -5.59 18.64 17.74
CA GLU A 127 -4.90 19.22 18.91
C GLU A 127 -5.27 20.69 19.12
N ARG A 128 -5.27 21.50 18.05
CA ARG A 128 -5.68 22.91 18.11
C ARG A 128 -7.16 23.11 18.43
N VAL A 129 -8.04 22.23 17.94
CA VAL A 129 -9.48 22.27 18.27
C VAL A 129 -9.68 21.97 19.76
N GLU A 130 -8.98 20.98 20.30
CA GLU A 130 -9.04 20.62 21.72
C GLU A 130 -8.49 21.72 22.62
N GLU A 131 -7.37 22.34 22.23
CA GLU A 131 -6.79 23.46 22.97
C GLU A 131 -7.72 24.68 22.98
N GLU A 132 -8.25 25.08 21.83
CA GLU A 132 -9.21 26.20 21.75
C GLU A 132 -10.55 25.88 22.45
N GLY A 133 -10.97 24.62 22.45
CA GLY A 133 -12.12 24.14 23.23
C GLY A 133 -11.91 24.35 24.73
N ARG A 134 -10.80 23.85 25.27
CA ARG A 134 -10.42 24.05 26.68
C ARG A 134 -10.30 25.53 27.05
N ARG A 135 -9.72 26.37 26.18
CA ARG A 135 -9.64 27.82 26.39
C ARG A 135 -11.01 28.48 26.42
N ALA A 136 -11.92 28.08 25.54
CA ALA A 136 -13.28 28.60 25.50
C ALA A 136 -14.06 28.21 26.76
N GLU A 137 -13.96 26.95 27.19
CA GLU A 137 -14.55 26.45 28.43
C GLU A 137 -14.01 27.21 29.66
N GLN A 138 -12.68 27.38 29.77
CA GLN A 138 -12.08 28.14 30.86
C GLN A 138 -12.60 29.58 30.90
N ARG A 139 -12.66 30.27 29.76
CA ARG A 139 -13.24 31.63 29.69
C ARG A 139 -14.68 31.68 30.16
N THR A 140 -15.50 30.70 29.77
CA THR A 140 -16.90 30.65 30.21
C THR A 140 -17.02 30.44 31.73
N LEU A 141 -16.14 29.62 32.32
CA LEU A 141 -16.08 29.42 33.77
C LEU A 141 -15.60 30.68 34.49
N ASP A 142 -14.58 31.36 33.96
CA ASP A 142 -14.06 32.63 34.49
C ASP A 142 -15.11 33.77 34.40
N GLU A 143 -15.91 33.81 33.33
CA GLU A 143 -17.02 34.75 33.17
C GLU A 143 -18.15 34.46 34.17
N LEU A 144 -18.55 33.19 34.33
CA LEU A 144 -19.58 32.77 35.28
C LEU A 144 -19.18 33.05 36.73
N THR A 145 -17.91 32.80 37.09
CA THR A 145 -17.38 33.13 38.41
C THR A 145 -17.33 34.63 38.63
N SER A 146 -16.86 35.40 37.64
CA SER A 146 -16.86 36.88 37.72
C SER A 146 -18.26 37.46 37.86
N GLN A 147 -19.28 36.90 37.19
CA GLN A 147 -20.68 37.32 37.34
C GLN A 147 -21.24 36.97 38.72
N ARG A 148 -20.89 35.80 39.28
CA ARG A 148 -21.27 35.40 40.64
C ARG A 148 -20.66 36.30 41.71
N TYR A 149 -19.43 36.77 41.53
CA TYR A 149 -18.77 37.72 42.44
C TYR A 149 -19.11 39.20 42.17
N ARG A 150 -19.86 39.51 41.11
CA ARG A 150 -20.35 40.87 40.77
C ARG A 150 -21.82 41.10 41.16
N GLY A 151 -22.40 40.23 42.02
CA GLY A 151 -23.64 40.51 42.78
C GLY A 151 -23.45 41.68 43.78
N PRO A 152 -24.52 42.38 44.18
CA PRO A 152 -24.54 43.83 44.27
C PRO A 152 -23.76 44.40 45.46
N ASN A 153 -22.57 44.93 45.20
CA ASN A 153 -22.01 46.02 46.02
C ASN A 153 -22.61 47.36 45.54
N GLY A 154 -23.92 47.46 45.67
CA GLY A 154 -24.72 48.61 45.26
C GLY A 154 -25.98 48.76 46.12
N SER A 155 -25.87 48.52 47.43
CA SER A 155 -26.86 48.93 48.43
C SER A 155 -26.23 48.75 49.82
N GLY A 156 -25.79 49.84 50.43
CA GLY A 156 -25.16 49.83 51.75
C GLY A 156 -24.83 51.26 52.15
N ASP A 157 -25.86 51.93 52.64
CA ASP A 157 -25.90 53.29 53.21
C ASP A 157 -24.60 53.74 53.93
N GLU A 158 -24.16 54.96 53.62
CA GLU A 158 -23.30 55.75 54.50
C GLU A 158 -24.12 56.20 55.72
N PRO A 159 -23.75 55.85 56.96
CA PRO A 159 -24.31 56.51 58.13
C PRO A 159 -23.52 57.80 58.42
N GLN A 160 -24.29 58.88 58.60
CA GLN A 160 -23.85 60.14 59.21
C GLN A 160 -23.46 59.95 60.68
#